data_AF-A0A346GRC7-F1
#
_entry.id   AF-A0A346GRC7-F1
#
_cell.length_a   1.000
_cell.length_b   1.000
_cell.length_c   1.000
_cell.angle_alpha   90.00
_cell.angle_beta   90.00
_cell.angle_gamma   90.00
#
_symmetry.space_group_name_H-M   'P 1'
#
loop_
_entity.id
_entity.type
_entity.pdbx_description
1 polymer ?
#
loop_
_entity_poly.entity_id
_entity_poly.type
_entity_poly.pdbx_seq_one_letter_code
_entity_poly.pdbx_strand_id
1 'polypeptide(L)' 'MMPLTTETALDILIAWLQDNIDCESGIIFDNDENKTDSVTLLPCIKQVRQDVRTLRHLQLLHQNR' A
#
# COMPACT_ATOMS: atom_id res chain seq x y z
N MET A 1 2.36 23.11 0.40
CA MET A 1 1.80 21.75 0.36
C MET A 1 2.84 20.80 0.95
N MET A 2 2.52 20.05 2.00
CA MET A 2 3.47 19.06 2.53
C MET A 2 3.52 17.86 1.57
N PRO A 3 4.72 17.40 1.16
CA PRO A 3 4.81 16.25 0.26
C PRO A 3 4.32 14.99 0.97
N LEU A 4 3.61 14.14 0.22
CA LEU A 4 3.16 12.85 0.71
C LEU A 4 4.38 11.94 0.94
N THR A 5 4.46 11.34 2.13
CA THR A 5 5.50 10.33 2.37
C THR A 5 5.11 9.01 1.70
N THR A 6 6.07 8.20 1.29
CA THR A 6 5.81 6.87 0.72
C THR A 6 4.94 6.00 1.63
N GLU A 7 5.16 6.05 2.95
CA GLU A 7 4.31 5.34 3.92
C GLU A 7 2.86 5.82 3.87
N THR A 8 2.64 7.14 3.87
CA THR A 8 1.30 7.72 3.81
C THR A 8 0.61 7.40 2.48
N ALA A 9 1.35 7.39 1.37
CA ALA A 9 0.84 6.98 0.07
C ALA A 9 0.38 5.52 0.08
N LEU A 10 1.15 4.63 0.70
CA LEU A 10 0.81 3.22 0.84
C LEU A 10 -0.38 3.01 1.80
N ASP A 11 -0.48 3.80 2.87
CA ASP A 11 -1.65 3.79 3.78
C ASP A 11 -2.95 4.14 3.02
N ILE A 12 -2.92 5.18 2.20
CA ILE A 12 -4.06 5.60 1.36
C ILE A 12 -4.43 4.49 0.37
N LEU A 13 -3.43 3.91 -0.31
CA LEU A 13 -3.67 2.83 -1.27
C LEU A 13 -4.28 1.59 -0.60
N ILE A 14 -3.82 1.22 0.59
CA ILE A 14 -4.38 0.09 1.36
C ILE A 14 -5.84 0.34 1.73
N ALA A 15 -6.15 1.54 2.24
CA ALA A 15 -7.52 1.91 2.59
C ALA A 15 -8.44 1.82 1.37
N TRP A 16 -7.99 2.37 0.24
CA TRP A 16 -8.74 2.35 -1.00
C TRP A 16 -8.97 0.91 -1.54
N LEU A 17 -7.95 0.04 -1.51
CA LEU A 17 -8.09 -1.36 -1.89
C LEU A 17 -9.03 -2.15 -0.96
N GLN A 18 -9.02 -1.84 0.33
CA GLN A 18 -9.92 -2.48 1.30
C GLN A 18 -11.37 -2.02 1.08
N ASP A 19 -11.59 -0.72 0.86
CA ASP A 19 -12.92 -0.17 0.55
C ASP A 19 -13.49 -0.80 -0.73
N ASN A 20 -12.65 -1.03 -1.75
CA ASN A 20 -13.07 -1.72 -2.97
C ASN A 20 -13.57 -3.15 -2.69
N ILE A 21 -12.85 -3.90 -1.84
CA ILE A 21 -13.25 -5.26 -1.42
C ILE A 21 -14.55 -5.23 -0.62
N ASP A 22 -14.65 -4.32 0.35
CA ASP A 22 -15.76 -4.27 1.29
C ASP A 22 -17.07 -3.77 0.64
N CYS A 23 -16.97 -2.90 -0.37
CA CYS A 23 -18.14 -2.31 -1.04
C CYS A 23 -18.60 -3.10 -2.28
N GLU A 24 -17.93 -4.20 -2.65
CA GLU A 24 -18.10 -4.92 -3.95
C GLU A 24 -18.17 -3.96 -5.15
N SER A 25 -17.50 -2.80 -5.02
CA SER A 25 -17.63 -1.72 -5.99
C SER A 25 -16.69 -2.01 -7.14
N GLY A 26 -17.23 -2.34 -8.31
CA GLY A 26 -16.45 -2.51 -9.53
C GLY A 26 -15.81 -1.19 -9.95
N ILE A 27 -14.64 -0.86 -9.41
CA ILE A 27 -13.87 0.34 -9.75
C ILE A 27 -12.42 -0.03 -10.08
N ILE A 28 -12.04 0.26 -11.34
CA ILE A 28 -10.73 0.55 -11.98
C ILE A 28 -9.52 -0.40 -11.73
N PHE A 29 -9.36 -1.01 -10.56
CA PHE A 29 -8.23 -1.91 -10.27
C PHE A 29 -8.54 -3.39 -10.38
N ASP A 30 -9.82 -3.77 -10.36
CA ASP A 30 -10.20 -5.13 -10.74
C ASP A 30 -9.98 -5.25 -12.25
N ASN A 31 -8.84 -5.84 -12.60
CA ASN A 31 -8.57 -6.25 -13.96
C ASN A 31 -9.02 -7.69 -14.12
N ASP A 32 -10.29 -7.85 -14.50
CA ASP A 32 -10.92 -9.15 -14.78
C ASP A 32 -10.10 -9.99 -15.78
N GLU A 33 -9.32 -9.35 -16.66
CA GLU A 33 -8.50 -10.00 -17.70
C GLU A 33 -7.24 -10.69 -17.13
N ASN A 34 -6.61 -10.11 -16.09
CA ASN A 34 -5.37 -10.66 -15.50
C ASN A 34 -5.55 -11.22 -14.07
N LYS A 35 -6.75 -11.18 -13.50
CA LYS A 35 -7.04 -11.61 -12.11
C LYS A 35 -6.21 -10.88 -11.05
N THR A 36 -5.76 -9.65 -11.37
CA THR A 36 -5.09 -8.80 -10.39
C THR A 36 -6.15 -8.03 -9.62
N ASP A 37 -7.05 -8.77 -8.98
CA ASP A 37 -8.15 -8.18 -8.22
C ASP A 37 -7.58 -7.51 -6.98
N SER A 38 -8.32 -6.54 -6.45
CA SER A 38 -7.96 -5.82 -5.22
C SER A 38 -7.64 -6.79 -4.07
N VAL A 39 -8.31 -7.95 -4.03
CA VAL A 39 -8.09 -9.07 -3.10
C VAL A 39 -6.68 -9.67 -3.22
N THR A 40 -6.18 -9.83 -4.44
CA THR A 40 -4.84 -10.39 -4.72
C THR A 40 -3.74 -9.38 -4.44
N LEU A 41 -4.01 -8.09 -4.70
CA LEU A 41 -3.03 -7.02 -4.56
C LEU A 41 -2.82 -6.58 -3.11
N LEU A 42 -3.88 -6.56 -2.31
CA LEU A 42 -3.86 -6.02 -0.95
C LEU A 42 -2.78 -6.63 -0.03
N PRO A 43 -2.55 -7.96 0.02
CA PRO A 43 -1.48 -8.55 0.81
C PRO A 43 -0.09 -8.05 0.41
N CYS A 44 0.16 -7.91 -0.90
CA CYS A 44 1.43 -7.43 -1.43
C CYS A 44 1.70 -5.97 -1.00
N ILE A 45 0.70 -5.09 -1.11
CA ILE A 45 0.84 -3.68 -0.71
C ILE A 45 1.04 -3.54 0.81
N LYS A 46 0.35 -4.35 1.62
CA LYS A 46 0.58 -4.41 3.08
C LYS A 46 2.03 -4.80 3.40
N GLN A 47 2.62 -5.74 2.65
CA GLN A 47 4.01 -6.13 2.81
C GLN A 47 4.97 -4.99 2.41
N VAL A 48 4.77 -4.37 1.25
CA VAL A 48 5.59 -3.23 0.80
C VAL A 48 5.61 -2.11 1.82
N ARG A 49 4.45 -1.80 2.44
CA ARG A 49 4.38 -0.82 3.54
C ARG A 49 5.24 -1.20 4.73
N GLN A 50 5.25 -2.47 5.11
CA GLN A 50 6.07 -2.95 6.23
C GLN A 50 7.57 -2.91 5.89
N ASP A 51 7.92 -3.20 4.64
CA ASP A 51 9.31 -3.12 4.17
C ASP A 51 9.78 -1.66 4.16
N VAL A 52 8.96 -0.72 3.70
CA VAL A 52 9.27 0.72 3.76
C VAL A 52 9.47 1.19 5.20
N ARG A 53 8.62 0.76 6.14
CA ARG A 53 8.79 1.04 7.58
C ARG A 53 10.10 0.51 8.12
N THR A 54 10.43 -0.73 7.76
CA THR A 54 11.67 -1.39 8.19
C THR A 54 12.89 -0.65 7.64
N LEU A 55 12.87 -0.30 6.35
CA LEU A 55 13.93 0.47 5.71
C LEU A 55 14.10 1.86 6.36
N ARG A 56 13.00 2.56 6.62
CA ARG A 56 13.02 3.85 7.33
C ARG A 56 13.63 3.72 8.72
N HIS A 57 13.29 2.66 9.45
CA HIS A 57 13.86 2.39 10.77
C HIS A 57 15.37 2.12 10.70
N LEU A 58 15.82 1.28 9.75
CA LEU A 58 17.24 1.00 9.54
C LEU A 58 18.04 2.25 9.16
N GLN A 59 17.47 3.11 8.30
CA GLN A 59 18.08 4.38 7.93
C GLN A 59 18.26 5.29 9.14
N LEU A 60 17.25 5.40 10.01
CA LEU A 60 17.35 6.19 11.24
C LEU A 60 18.42 5.63 12.18
N LEU A 61 18.51 4.30 12.35
CA LEU A 61 19.57 3.69 13.16
C LEU A 61 20.98 3.99 12.63
N HIS A 62 21.15 3.99 11.30
CA HIS A 62 22.43 4.34 10.68
C HIS A 62 22.76 5.83 10.76
N GLN A 63 21.76 6.72 10.74
CA GLN A 63 21.96 8.16 10.89
C GLN A 63 22.30 8.59 12.33
N ASN A 64 21.96 7.78 13.32
CA ASN A 64 22.28 8.02 14.74
C ASN A 64 23.61 7.38 15.17
N ARG A 65 24.42 6.86 14.23
CA ARG A 65 25.80 6.40 14.43
C ARG A 65 26.79 7.40 13.86
#